data_AF-A0A448YNG5-F1
#
_entry.id   AF-A0A448YNG5-F1
#
_cell.length_a   1.000
_cell.length_b   1.000
_cell.length_c   1.000
_cell.angle_alpha   90.00
_cell.angle_beta   90.00
_cell.angle_gamma   90.00
#
_symmetry.space_group_name_H-M   'P 1'
#
loop_
_entity.id
_entity.type
_entity.pdbx_description
1 polymer ?
#
loop_
_entity_poly.entity_id
_entity_poly.type
_entity_poly.pdbx_seq_one_letter_code
_entity_poly.pdbx_strand_id
1 'polypeptide(L)'
;MEFQNTKLYGGALTADLPVGLFDASQLRQIPNTQEVYVCETPGILNKFDALIIDLLERVDVDDSEAIQYHLNEICKLNEVDKQDSVILGQDKNAKADNLPNDYCAWVISGEQAKKWGRDETPLVLFLALIRLENVKTDLLISYNIPFHDQLQIDDLRRELQGDTTADNLAVKRIDVGKQVVLRILKSLKIHDWSLFKN
;
A
#
# COMPACT_ATOMS: atom_id res chain seq x y z
N MET A 1 7.34 16.23 3.54
CA MET A 1 6.67 15.24 4.41
C MET A 1 7.67 14.82 5.46
N GLU A 2 7.29 14.85 6.73
CA GLU A 2 8.13 14.42 7.85
C GLU A 2 7.80 12.96 8.21
N PHE A 3 8.80 12.21 8.64
CA PHE A 3 8.67 10.80 9.00
C PHE A 3 9.27 10.53 10.37
N GLN A 4 8.71 9.55 11.08
CA GLN A 4 9.19 9.08 12.37
C GLN A 4 9.44 7.57 12.33
N ASN A 5 10.52 7.12 12.98
CA ASN A 5 10.82 5.70 13.09
C ASN A 5 9.82 5.05 14.06
N THR A 6 9.01 4.12 13.54
CA THR A 6 7.91 3.49 14.25
C THR A 6 8.22 2.02 14.47
N LYS A 7 7.92 1.53 15.69
CA LYS A 7 8.01 0.11 16.04
C LYS A 7 6.77 -0.61 15.54
N LEU A 8 6.97 -1.75 14.88
CA LEU A 8 5.92 -2.62 14.35
C LEU A 8 6.05 -3.99 15.00
N TYR A 9 4.94 -4.68 15.21
CA TYR A 9 4.86 -6.02 15.81
C TYR A 9 5.60 -6.10 17.15
N GLY A 10 5.25 -5.20 18.07
CA GLY A 10 5.93 -5.11 19.38
C GLY A 10 7.40 -4.66 19.31
N GLY A 11 7.85 -4.15 18.15
CA GLY A 11 9.22 -3.72 17.91
C GLY A 11 10.12 -4.77 17.26
N ALA A 12 9.57 -5.93 16.87
CA ALA A 12 10.29 -6.91 16.06
C ALA A 12 10.71 -6.31 14.70
N LEU A 13 9.92 -5.38 14.17
CA LEU A 13 10.23 -4.59 12.98
C LEU A 13 10.24 -3.09 13.32
N THR A 14 10.94 -2.30 12.51
CA THR A 14 10.81 -0.84 12.49
C THR A 14 10.73 -0.31 11.07
N ALA A 15 9.97 0.75 10.85
CA ALA A 15 9.97 1.50 9.59
C ALA A 15 9.70 2.98 9.85
N ASP A 16 10.10 3.84 8.91
CA ASP A 16 9.79 5.26 8.96
C ASP A 16 8.38 5.49 8.38
N LEU A 17 7.43 5.82 9.26
CA LEU A 17 6.07 6.17 8.90
C LEU A 17 5.89 7.69 8.92
N PRO A 18 5.00 8.25 8.07
CA PRO A 18 4.67 9.66 8.14
C PRO A 18 4.19 10.09 9.52
N VAL A 19 4.60 11.28 9.95
CA VAL A 19 4.00 11.92 11.13
C VAL A 19 2.51 12.22 10.82
N GLY A 20 1.63 11.96 11.80
CA GLY A 20 0.18 12.15 11.65
C GLY A 20 -0.62 10.89 11.34
N LEU A 21 0.06 9.75 11.15
CA LEU A 21 -0.57 8.44 11.19
C LEU A 21 -0.82 7.98 12.63
N PHE A 22 -2.00 7.43 12.86
CA PHE A 22 -2.49 6.94 14.14
C PHE A 22 -2.70 5.42 14.06
N ASP A 23 -2.20 4.70 15.07
CA ASP A 23 -2.31 3.24 15.17
C ASP A 23 -3.74 2.83 15.53
N ALA A 24 -4.43 2.18 14.58
CA ALA A 24 -5.82 1.77 14.73
C ALA A 24 -6.02 0.69 15.81
N SER A 25 -4.96 -0.02 16.24
CA SER A 25 -5.01 -1.02 17.32
C SER A 25 -5.41 -0.40 18.66
N GLN A 26 -5.18 0.91 18.83
CA GLN A 26 -5.58 1.65 20.03
C GLN A 26 -7.10 1.85 20.13
N LEU A 27 -7.84 1.71 19.02
CA LEU A 27 -9.29 1.89 18.96
C LEU A 27 -10.06 0.57 18.85
N ARG A 28 -9.46 -0.43 18.19
CA ARG A 28 -10.10 -1.72 17.94
C ARG A 28 -9.05 -2.82 17.84
N GLN A 29 -9.48 -4.07 18.02
CA GLN A 29 -8.63 -5.21 17.75
C GLN A 29 -8.32 -5.30 16.25
N ILE A 30 -7.04 -5.56 15.94
CA ILE A 30 -6.50 -5.80 14.61
C ILE A 30 -5.86 -7.20 14.62
N PRO A 31 -5.91 -7.97 13.52
CA PRO A 31 -5.21 -9.25 13.44
C PRO A 31 -3.73 -9.13 13.83
N ASN A 32 -3.17 -10.13 14.51
CA ASN A 32 -1.78 -10.08 14.97
C ASN A 32 -0.75 -10.00 13.84
N THR A 33 -1.13 -10.42 12.62
CA THR A 33 -0.30 -10.32 11.43
C THR A 33 -0.34 -8.94 10.78
N GLN A 34 -1.18 -8.03 11.29
CA GLN A 34 -1.42 -6.72 10.71
C GLN A 34 -1.04 -5.58 11.64
N GLU A 35 -0.52 -4.54 11.02
CA GLU A 35 -0.30 -3.22 11.57
C GLU A 35 -1.10 -2.22 10.73
N VAL A 36 -2.08 -1.54 11.32
CA VAL A 36 -3.02 -0.68 10.60
C VAL A 36 -2.94 0.75 11.13
N TYR A 37 -2.65 1.69 10.24
CA TYR A 37 -2.55 3.11 10.54
C TYR A 37 -3.52 3.92 9.70
N VAL A 38 -4.19 4.88 10.31
CA VAL A 38 -5.11 5.83 9.66
C VAL A 38 -4.62 7.27 9.87
N CYS A 39 -4.96 8.17 8.96
CA CYS A 39 -4.57 9.58 9.13
C CYS A 39 -5.45 10.28 10.18
N GLU A 40 -4.88 10.64 11.33
CA GLU A 40 -5.56 11.39 12.38
C GLU A 40 -5.37 12.91 12.22
N THR A 41 -4.15 13.34 11.88
CA THR A 41 -3.82 14.76 11.69
C THR A 41 -3.59 15.03 10.20
N PRO A 42 -4.59 15.55 9.47
CA PRO A 42 -4.49 15.76 8.03
C PRO A 42 -3.51 16.88 7.72
N GLY A 43 -2.77 16.71 6.64
CA GLY A 43 -1.76 17.67 6.20
C GLY A 43 -1.41 17.39 4.75
N ILE A 44 -0.18 16.92 4.50
CA ILE A 44 0.15 16.34 3.19
C ILE A 44 -0.62 15.03 2.98
N LEU A 45 -0.88 14.28 4.07
CA LEU A 45 -1.75 13.10 4.04
C LEU A 45 -3.22 13.49 4.09
N ASN A 46 -4.08 12.70 3.44
CA ASN A 46 -5.51 12.88 3.51
C ASN A 46 -6.10 12.10 4.70
N LYS A 47 -7.12 12.67 5.35
CA LYS A 47 -7.79 12.08 6.54
C LYS A 47 -8.39 10.68 6.30
N PHE A 48 -8.61 10.30 5.05
CA PHE A 48 -9.16 8.99 4.68
C PHE A 48 -8.11 8.01 4.19
N ASP A 49 -6.83 8.41 4.15
CA ASP A 49 -5.77 7.49 3.77
C ASP A 49 -5.55 6.45 4.89
N ALA A 50 -5.26 5.22 4.48
CA ALA A 50 -4.99 4.12 5.40
C ALA A 50 -3.78 3.31 4.93
N LEU A 51 -2.84 3.09 5.84
CA LEU A 51 -1.67 2.24 5.66
C LEU A 51 -1.89 0.92 6.39
N ILE A 52 -1.66 -0.19 5.70
CA ILE A 52 -1.70 -1.54 6.27
C ILE A 52 -0.36 -2.20 5.95
N ILE A 53 0.27 -2.79 6.95
CA ILE A 53 1.41 -3.68 6.79
C ILE A 53 0.94 -5.05 7.28
N ASP A 54 1.03 -6.08 6.44
CA ASP A 54 0.50 -7.42 6.74
C ASP A 54 1.56 -8.49 6.48
N LEU A 55 1.65 -9.47 7.38
CA LEU A 55 2.52 -10.63 7.28
C LEU A 55 1.70 -11.85 6.85
N LEU A 56 1.81 -12.22 5.58
CA LEU A 56 1.10 -13.34 4.99
C LEU A 56 2.02 -14.55 4.80
N GLU A 57 1.44 -15.73 4.73
CA GLU A 57 2.14 -16.90 4.21
C GLU A 57 2.58 -16.65 2.76
N ARG A 58 3.79 -17.09 2.42
CA ARG A 58 4.29 -16.96 1.06
C ARG A 58 3.45 -17.78 0.10
N VAL A 59 2.96 -17.12 -0.95
CA VAL A 59 2.14 -17.78 -1.98
C VAL A 59 2.98 -18.67 -2.90
N ASP A 60 2.42 -19.79 -3.34
CA ASP A 60 3.09 -20.77 -4.21
C ASP A 60 3.01 -20.35 -5.69
N VAL A 61 3.68 -19.25 -6.02
CA VAL A 61 3.88 -18.72 -7.38
C VAL A 61 5.29 -18.14 -7.52
N ASP A 62 5.74 -17.98 -8.76
CA ASP A 62 7.03 -17.34 -9.08
C ASP A 62 7.10 -15.91 -8.53
N ASP A 63 8.30 -15.48 -8.11
CA ASP A 63 8.55 -14.15 -7.56
C ASP A 63 7.97 -13.03 -8.42
N SER A 64 8.20 -13.11 -9.74
CA SER A 64 7.73 -12.12 -10.71
C SER A 64 6.20 -12.02 -10.87
N GLU A 65 5.47 -13.02 -10.36
CA GLU A 65 4.01 -13.13 -10.42
C GLU A 65 3.34 -12.82 -9.07
N ALA A 66 4.08 -12.92 -7.96
CA ALA A 66 3.54 -12.82 -6.61
C ALA A 66 2.83 -11.48 -6.32
N ILE A 67 3.37 -10.34 -6.77
CA ILE A 67 2.72 -9.03 -6.57
C ILE A 67 1.37 -8.96 -7.31
N GLN A 68 1.28 -9.56 -8.50
CA GLN A 68 0.04 -9.59 -9.27
C GLN A 68 -0.96 -10.59 -8.67
N TYR A 69 -0.48 -11.70 -8.10
CA TYR A 69 -1.31 -12.62 -7.33
C TYR A 69 -1.98 -11.89 -6.17
N HIS A 70 -1.22 -11.21 -5.32
CA HIS A 70 -1.75 -10.46 -4.17
C HIS A 70 -2.70 -9.34 -4.59
N LEU A 71 -2.36 -8.58 -5.62
CA LEU A 71 -3.26 -7.56 -6.17
C LEU A 71 -4.60 -8.18 -6.62
N ASN A 72 -4.57 -9.31 -7.33
CA ASN A 72 -5.80 -9.97 -7.78
C ASN A 72 -6.66 -10.46 -6.61
N GLU A 73 -6.06 -10.98 -5.53
CA GLU A 73 -6.81 -11.40 -4.34
C GLU A 73 -7.48 -10.21 -3.66
N ILE A 74 -6.78 -9.07 -3.51
CA ILE A 74 -7.37 -7.84 -2.97
C ILE A 74 -8.53 -7.35 -3.86
N CYS A 75 -8.35 -7.31 -5.18
CA CYS A 75 -9.42 -6.92 -6.11
C CYS A 75 -10.64 -7.85 -5.99
N LYS A 76 -10.45 -9.16 -5.88
CA LYS A 76 -11.55 -10.12 -5.69
C LYS A 76 -12.32 -9.87 -4.40
N LEU A 77 -11.62 -9.60 -3.29
CA LEU A 77 -12.25 -9.29 -1.99
C LEU A 77 -13.10 -8.02 -2.04
N ASN A 78 -12.72 -7.07 -2.91
CA ASN A 78 -13.46 -5.82 -3.14
C ASN A 78 -14.47 -5.90 -4.29
N GLU A 79 -14.75 -7.10 -4.83
CA GLU A 79 -15.65 -7.30 -5.97
C GLU A 79 -15.27 -6.51 -7.24
N VAL A 80 -13.97 -6.25 -7.41
CA VAL A 80 -13.40 -5.57 -8.58
C VAL A 80 -12.98 -6.61 -9.62
N ASP A 81 -13.63 -6.59 -10.79
CA ASP A 81 -13.22 -7.44 -11.90
C ASP A 81 -11.87 -6.96 -12.45
N LYS A 82 -11.04 -7.87 -12.97
CA LYS A 82 -9.72 -7.51 -13.55
C LYS A 82 -9.79 -6.39 -14.59
N GLN A 83 -10.84 -6.38 -15.40
CA GLN A 83 -11.08 -5.38 -16.44
C GLN A 83 -11.39 -3.98 -15.89
N ASP A 84 -11.76 -3.88 -14.62
CA ASP A 84 -12.05 -2.63 -13.91
C ASP A 84 -10.86 -2.15 -13.08
N SER A 85 -9.70 -2.80 -13.17
CA SER A 85 -8.46 -2.33 -12.55
C SER A 85 -7.53 -1.76 -13.62
N VAL A 86 -6.89 -0.62 -13.35
CA VAL A 86 -5.87 -0.01 -14.20
C VAL A 86 -4.57 0.07 -13.42
N ILE A 87 -3.48 -0.37 -14.04
CA ILE A 87 -2.13 -0.20 -13.48
C ILE A 87 -1.64 1.21 -13.83
N LEU A 88 -1.46 2.03 -12.80
CA LEU A 88 -0.97 3.41 -12.90
C LEU A 88 0.57 3.48 -12.81
N GLY A 89 1.19 2.46 -12.22
CA GLY A 89 2.64 2.33 -12.16
C GLY A 89 3.05 1.03 -11.50
N GLN A 90 4.26 0.55 -11.81
CA GLN A 90 4.82 -0.65 -11.18
C GLN A 90 6.34 -0.67 -11.25
N ASP A 91 6.97 -1.41 -10.36
CA ASP A 91 8.36 -1.82 -10.44
C ASP A 91 8.49 -3.25 -9.87
N LYS A 92 8.90 -4.18 -10.73
CA LYS A 92 9.09 -5.59 -10.36
C LYS A 92 10.48 -5.91 -9.83
N ASN A 93 11.37 -4.91 -9.78
CA ASN A 93 12.75 -5.02 -9.30
C ASN A 93 13.04 -3.95 -8.23
N ALA A 94 12.02 -3.64 -7.42
CA ALA A 94 12.16 -2.71 -6.32
C ALA A 94 13.13 -3.27 -5.26
N LYS A 95 13.50 -2.43 -4.29
CA LYS A 95 14.42 -2.81 -3.21
C LYS A 95 13.88 -2.36 -1.86
N ALA A 96 14.08 -3.22 -0.87
CA ALA A 96 13.97 -2.89 0.53
C ALA A 96 15.39 -2.79 1.12
N ASP A 97 15.87 -1.57 1.32
CA ASP A 97 17.32 -1.28 1.45
C ASP A 97 18.01 -1.97 2.65
N ASN A 98 17.26 -2.26 3.72
CA ASN A 98 17.83 -2.87 4.94
C ASN A 98 17.44 -4.35 5.12
N LEU A 99 16.87 -4.98 4.10
CA LEU A 99 16.54 -6.40 4.12
C LEU A 99 17.57 -7.20 3.30
N PRO A 100 17.67 -8.52 3.52
CA PRO A 100 18.47 -9.43 2.69
C PRO A 100 18.14 -9.34 1.19
N ASN A 101 18.77 -10.18 0.37
CA ASN A 101 18.52 -10.30 -1.07
C ASN A 101 17.12 -10.92 -1.38
N ASP A 102 16.08 -10.36 -0.76
CA ASP A 102 14.68 -10.73 -0.86
C ASP A 102 14.04 -10.08 -2.09
N TYR A 103 13.12 -10.78 -2.73
CA TYR A 103 12.37 -10.22 -3.86
C TYR A 103 11.47 -9.08 -3.37
N CYS A 104 11.53 -7.93 -4.04
CA CYS A 104 10.66 -6.81 -3.75
C CYS A 104 10.08 -6.22 -5.03
N ALA A 105 8.77 -5.93 -4.98
CA ALA A 105 8.06 -5.30 -6.08
C ALA A 105 6.96 -4.39 -5.53
N TRP A 106 6.51 -3.45 -6.36
CA TRP A 106 5.31 -2.67 -6.06
C TRP A 106 4.50 -2.40 -7.31
N VAL A 107 3.22 -2.12 -7.08
CA VAL A 107 2.23 -1.77 -8.09
C VAL A 107 1.27 -0.72 -7.52
N ILE A 108 0.89 0.24 -8.36
CA ILE A 108 -0.16 1.21 -8.10
C ILE A 108 -1.33 0.84 -9.00
N SER A 109 -2.46 0.53 -8.41
CA SER A 109 -3.68 0.18 -9.13
C SER A 109 -4.81 1.13 -8.77
N GLY A 110 -5.48 1.68 -9.77
CA GLY A 110 -6.73 2.43 -9.60
C GLY A 110 -7.91 1.61 -10.07
N GLU A 111 -9.02 1.73 -9.37
CA GLU A 111 -10.30 1.15 -9.78
C GLU A 111 -10.97 2.06 -10.82
N GLN A 112 -11.38 1.49 -11.96
CA GLN A 112 -12.27 2.16 -12.89
C GLN A 112 -13.65 2.26 -12.26
N ALA A 113 -14.18 3.46 -12.20
CA ALA A 113 -15.58 3.64 -11.83
C ALA A 113 -16.47 2.90 -12.83
N LYS A 114 -17.15 1.83 -12.40
CA LYS A 114 -18.22 1.21 -13.19
C LYS A 114 -19.38 2.20 -13.38
N LYS A 115 -19.98 2.14 -14.57
CA LYS A 115 -21.04 3.03 -15.08
C LYS A 115 -22.25 3.12 -14.13
N TRP A 116 -22.73 4.35 -13.96
CA TRP A 116 -24.08 4.76 -13.54
C TRP A 116 -24.67 4.05 -12.31
N GLY A 117 -24.57 4.71 -11.15
CA GLY A 117 -25.54 4.54 -10.06
C GLY A 117 -25.04 3.88 -8.77
N ARG A 118 -23.73 3.76 -8.54
CA ARG A 118 -23.20 3.44 -7.21
C ARG A 118 -22.48 4.65 -6.61
N ASP A 119 -22.83 5.00 -5.37
CA ASP A 119 -22.13 5.96 -4.51
C ASP A 119 -20.78 5.39 -4.01
N GLU A 120 -20.00 4.79 -4.92
CA GLU A 120 -18.70 4.21 -4.57
C GLU A 120 -17.61 5.28 -4.64
N THR A 121 -16.82 5.37 -3.57
CA THR A 121 -15.68 6.29 -3.48
C THR A 121 -14.52 5.67 -4.26
N PRO A 122 -14.03 6.27 -5.36
CA PRO A 122 -12.94 5.70 -6.12
C PRO A 122 -11.68 5.50 -5.26
N LEU A 123 -11.02 4.36 -5.42
CA LEU A 123 -9.84 4.00 -4.65
C LEU A 123 -8.63 3.81 -5.58
N VAL A 124 -7.49 4.36 -5.14
CA VAL A 124 -6.18 3.96 -5.65
C VAL A 124 -5.46 3.21 -4.53
N LEU A 125 -4.96 2.03 -4.86
CA LEU A 125 -4.15 1.19 -3.99
C LEU A 125 -2.69 1.26 -4.43
N PHE A 126 -1.80 1.64 -3.52
CA PHE A 126 -0.37 1.35 -3.65
C PHE A 126 -0.07 0.08 -2.88
N LEU A 127 0.35 -0.97 -3.59
CA LEU A 127 0.72 -2.25 -2.99
C LEU A 127 2.22 -2.49 -3.20
N ALA A 128 2.95 -2.73 -2.12
CA ALA A 128 4.31 -3.26 -2.17
C ALA A 128 4.37 -4.64 -1.53
N LEU A 129 5.26 -5.48 -2.07
CA LEU A 129 5.52 -6.84 -1.63
C LEU A 129 7.02 -6.97 -1.34
N ILE A 130 7.34 -7.62 -0.22
CA ILE A 130 8.67 -8.13 0.08
C ILE A 130 8.52 -9.62 0.40
N ARG A 131 9.20 -10.48 -0.35
CA ARG A 131 9.17 -11.93 -0.13
C ARG A 131 10.37 -12.37 0.70
N LEU A 132 10.13 -12.69 1.96
CA LEU A 132 11.15 -13.13 2.91
C LEU A 132 11.37 -14.65 2.75
N GLU A 133 12.32 -15.04 1.89
CA GLU A 133 12.56 -16.45 1.51
C GLU A 133 12.81 -17.35 2.72
N ASN A 134 13.69 -16.91 3.63
CA ASN A 134 14.18 -17.72 4.74
C ASN A 134 13.08 -18.11 5.74
N VAL A 135 11.98 -17.38 5.75
CA VAL A 135 10.86 -17.58 6.69
C VAL A 135 9.52 -17.82 5.99
N LYS A 136 9.52 -17.95 4.66
CA LYS A 136 8.32 -18.22 3.85
C LYS A 136 7.17 -17.26 4.13
N THR A 137 7.49 -15.97 4.22
CA THR A 137 6.52 -14.89 4.48
C THR A 137 6.50 -13.90 3.33
N ASP A 138 5.31 -13.50 2.90
CA ASP A 138 5.10 -12.34 2.05
C ASP A 138 4.67 -11.16 2.95
N LEU A 139 5.53 -10.15 3.06
CA LEU A 139 5.23 -8.90 3.76
C LEU A 139 4.62 -7.93 2.76
N LEU A 140 3.33 -7.63 2.94
CA LEU A 140 2.59 -6.68 2.13
C LEU A 140 2.53 -5.32 2.82
N ILE A 141 2.68 -4.26 2.02
CA ILE A 141 2.42 -2.88 2.42
C ILE A 141 1.35 -2.33 1.47
N SER A 142 0.17 -2.05 2.01
CA SER A 142 -0.97 -1.51 1.28
C SER A 142 -1.25 -0.08 1.75
N TYR A 143 -1.19 0.88 0.84
CA TYR A 143 -1.61 2.26 1.10
C TYR A 143 -2.84 2.59 0.28
N ASN A 144 -3.96 2.78 0.96
CA ASN A 144 -5.28 3.04 0.39
C ASN A 144 -5.50 4.54 0.26
N ILE A 145 -5.83 5.00 -0.95
CA ILE A 145 -5.99 6.42 -1.30
C ILE A 145 -7.41 6.64 -1.86
N PRO A 146 -8.42 6.87 -1.01
CA PRO A 146 -9.80 7.03 -1.46
C PRO A 146 -10.12 8.48 -1.87
N PHE A 147 -10.72 8.68 -3.04
CA PHE A 147 -11.00 9.97 -3.65
C PHE A 147 -12.42 10.45 -3.35
N HIS A 148 -12.55 11.48 -2.52
CA HIS A 148 -13.84 12.04 -2.11
C HIS A 148 -14.12 13.43 -2.69
N ASP A 149 -13.07 14.16 -3.08
CA ASP A 149 -13.20 15.49 -3.67
C ASP A 149 -13.48 15.40 -5.17
N GLN A 150 -14.50 16.12 -5.66
CA GLN A 150 -14.96 15.99 -7.04
C GLN A 150 -13.88 16.38 -8.07
N LEU A 151 -13.07 17.41 -7.79
CA LEU A 151 -11.99 17.81 -8.69
C LEU A 151 -10.92 16.72 -8.76
N GLN A 152 -10.53 16.15 -7.61
CA GLN A 152 -9.60 15.02 -7.60
C GLN A 152 -10.17 13.77 -8.28
N ILE A 153 -11.47 13.51 -8.17
CA ILE A 153 -12.13 12.40 -8.87
C ILE A 153 -12.09 12.60 -10.38
N ASP A 154 -12.38 13.80 -10.87
CA ASP A 154 -12.33 14.10 -12.31
C ASP A 154 -10.91 14.01 -12.85
N ASP A 155 -9.93 14.49 -12.08
CA ASP A 155 -8.50 14.34 -12.37
C ASP A 155 -8.04 12.88 -12.36
N LEU A 156 -8.55 12.06 -11.44
CA LEU A 156 -8.29 10.62 -11.40
C LEU A 156 -8.86 9.93 -12.65
N ARG A 157 -10.06 10.31 -13.11
CA ARG A 157 -10.64 9.76 -14.35
C ARG A 157 -9.77 10.07 -15.57
N ARG A 158 -9.19 11.27 -15.63
CA ARG A 158 -8.24 11.66 -16.69
C ARG A 158 -6.95 10.84 -16.61
N GLU A 159 -6.41 10.67 -15.41
CA GLU A 159 -5.20 9.84 -15.18
C GLU A 159 -5.43 8.38 -15.59
N LEU A 160 -6.56 7.79 -15.22
CA LEU A 160 -6.95 6.42 -15.61
C LEU A 160 -7.09 6.25 -17.14
N GLN A 161 -7.26 7.35 -17.88
CA GLN A 161 -7.30 7.38 -19.34
C GLN A 161 -5.95 7.76 -19.97
N GLY A 162 -4.91 7.97 -19.16
CA GLY A 162 -3.53 8.24 -19.60
C GLY A 162 -3.08 9.71 -19.57
N ASP A 163 -3.88 10.63 -19.01
CA ASP A 163 -3.48 12.04 -18.83
C ASP A 163 -2.69 12.26 -17.53
N THR A 164 -1.36 12.19 -17.66
CA THR A 164 -0.37 12.29 -16.57
C THR A 164 0.19 13.70 -16.37
N THR A 165 -0.62 14.73 -16.62
CA THR A 165 -0.19 16.13 -16.51
C THR A 165 0.22 16.52 -15.07
N ALA A 166 1.28 17.32 -14.92
CA ALA A 166 1.85 17.64 -13.61
C ALA A 166 0.97 18.53 -12.72
N ASP A 167 -0.05 19.18 -13.28
CA ASP A 167 -1.05 19.95 -12.55
C ASP A 167 -2.20 19.10 -11.99
N ASN A 168 -2.36 17.87 -12.50
CA ASN A 168 -3.36 16.88 -12.08
C ASN A 168 -3.27 16.62 -10.56
N LEU A 169 -4.35 16.92 -9.84
CA LEU A 169 -4.44 16.79 -8.39
C LEU A 169 -4.43 15.33 -7.94
N ALA A 170 -4.97 14.41 -8.74
CA ALA A 170 -4.92 12.98 -8.44
C ALA A 170 -3.51 12.44 -8.55
N VAL A 171 -2.75 12.79 -9.60
CA VAL A 171 -1.34 12.42 -9.75
C VAL A 171 -0.54 12.88 -8.54
N LYS A 172 -0.68 14.15 -8.12
CA LYS A 172 -0.01 14.68 -6.92
C LYS A 172 -0.33 13.87 -5.66
N ARG A 173 -1.59 13.47 -5.49
CA ARG A 173 -2.03 12.68 -4.34
C ARG A 173 -1.50 11.24 -4.38
N ILE A 174 -1.48 10.63 -5.55
CA ILE A 174 -0.88 9.29 -5.76
C ILE A 174 0.62 9.35 -5.47
N ASP A 175 1.31 10.40 -5.91
CA ASP A 175 2.73 10.61 -5.65
C ASP A 175 3.05 10.79 -4.17
N VAL A 176 2.15 11.40 -3.39
CA VAL A 176 2.25 11.43 -1.92
C VAL A 176 2.23 10.01 -1.36
N GLY A 177 1.25 9.17 -1.73
CA GLY A 177 1.20 7.77 -1.29
C GLY A 177 2.42 6.96 -1.73
N LYS A 178 2.92 7.20 -2.94
CA LYS A 178 4.17 6.62 -3.44
C LYS A 178 5.37 6.98 -2.58
N GLN A 179 5.51 8.24 -2.18
CA GLN A 179 6.58 8.67 -1.27
C GLN A 179 6.49 7.97 0.09
N VAL A 180 5.28 7.76 0.61
CA VAL A 180 5.06 7.01 1.86
C VAL A 180 5.59 5.58 1.73
N VAL A 181 5.09 4.81 0.75
CA VAL A 181 5.47 3.39 0.62
C VAL A 181 6.94 3.23 0.28
N LEU A 182 7.50 4.07 -0.60
CA LEU A 182 8.93 4.00 -0.92
C LEU A 182 9.81 4.39 0.28
N ARG A 183 9.36 5.30 1.15
CA ARG A 183 10.09 5.59 2.39
C ARG A 183 10.06 4.42 3.36
N ILE A 184 8.93 3.71 3.45
CA ILE A 184 8.81 2.47 4.23
C ILE A 184 9.80 1.43 3.69
N LEU A 185 9.79 1.13 2.39
CA LEU A 185 10.72 0.15 1.79
C LEU A 185 12.20 0.49 2.08
N LYS A 186 12.58 1.77 2.05
CA LYS A 186 13.95 2.22 2.35
C LYS A 186 14.36 2.13 3.82
N SER A 187 13.40 2.14 4.75
CA SER A 187 13.66 2.25 6.19
C SER A 187 13.28 0.99 6.98
N LEU A 188 12.46 0.11 6.37
CA LEU A 188 11.98 -1.12 6.97
C LEU A 188 13.18 -2.00 7.37
N LYS A 189 13.16 -2.46 8.61
CA LYS A 189 14.19 -3.31 9.18
C LYS A 189 13.57 -4.34 10.11
N ILE A 190 14.02 -5.59 9.98
CA ILE A 190 13.67 -6.69 10.89
C ILE A 190 14.77 -6.78 11.95
N HIS A 191 14.39 -6.67 13.22
CA HIS A 191 15.30 -6.81 14.37
C HIS A 191 15.16 -8.17 15.04
N ASP A 192 13.96 -8.74 15.03
CA ASP A 192 13.67 -10.03 15.65
C ASP A 192 13.01 -10.99 14.65
N TRP A 193 13.80 -11.94 14.15
CA TRP A 193 13.33 -12.97 13.23
C TRP A 193 12.56 -14.11 13.93
N SER A 194 12.51 -14.13 15.26
CA SER A 194 11.66 -15.10 15.97
C SER A 194 10.17 -14.83 15.76
N LEU A 195 9.79 -13.61 15.35
CA LEU A 195 8.42 -13.26 14.94
C LEU A 195 7.84 -14.22 13.90
N PHE A 196 8.67 -14.74 12.99
CA PHE A 196 8.24 -15.60 11.89
C PHE A 196 8.34 -17.10 12.20
N LYS A 197 8.75 -17.46 13.42
CA LYS A 197 8.83 -18.85 13.87
C LYS A 197 7.55 -19.18 14.63
N ASN A 198 6.79 -20.14 14.11
CA ASN A 198 5.79 -20.85 14.92
C ASN A 198 6.47 -21.74 15.96
#